data_AF-A0A2W6DQY9-F1
#
_entry.id   AF-A0A2W6DQY9-F1
#
_cell.length_a   1.000
_cell.length_b   1.000
_cell.length_c   1.000
_cell.angle_alpha   90.00
_cell.angle_beta   90.00
_cell.angle_gamma   90.00
#
_symmetry.space_group_name_H-M   'P 1'
#
loop_
_entity.id
_entity.type
_entity.pdbx_description
1 polymer ?
#
loop_
_entity_poly.entity_id
_entity_poly.type
_entity_poly.pdbx_seq_one_letter_code
_entity_poly.pdbx_strand_id
1 'polypeptide(L)'
;MWIASWGGHALLTAPLHVFDSNTFWPLSNSYAFNDTMLGYAPMALLGGGGMAGALVRYNVLFVLAHALAFAGGYALARQLGSRAPGALVAGAAFAYAPWRLAHDGQLNILSSGAIPLALAMLARGHGYAGKGYRPDRVRPGWIVGGWLVAAWQVTLGFSLGLSLAYLLLIVTAAAA
;
A
#
# COMPACT_ATOMS: atom_id res chain seq x y z
N MET A 1 -8.53 -14.32 -7.89
CA MET A 1 -8.93 -13.21 -8.78
C MET A 1 -10.44 -12.95 -8.67
N TRP A 2 -10.91 -12.62 -7.47
CA TRP A 2 -12.31 -12.33 -7.15
C TRP A 2 -12.38 -11.20 -6.10
N ILE A 3 -11.46 -11.23 -5.12
CA ILE A 3 -11.41 -10.24 -4.03
C ILE A 3 -11.18 -8.80 -4.52
N ALA A 4 -10.30 -8.61 -5.52
CA ALA A 4 -10.03 -7.30 -6.10
C ALA A 4 -11.18 -6.76 -6.98
N SER A 5 -12.02 -7.64 -7.54
CA SER A 5 -13.20 -7.24 -8.30
C SER A 5 -14.43 -7.02 -7.43
N TRP A 6 -14.52 -7.70 -6.28
CA TRP A 6 -15.65 -7.62 -5.37
C TRP A 6 -15.86 -6.19 -4.84
N GLY A 7 -14.80 -5.52 -4.38
CA GLY A 7 -14.92 -4.16 -3.84
C GLY A 7 -15.56 -3.18 -4.83
N GLY A 8 -15.18 -3.25 -6.11
CA GLY A 8 -15.80 -2.43 -7.16
C GLY A 8 -17.25 -2.81 -7.45
N HIS A 9 -17.55 -4.12 -7.52
CA HIS A 9 -18.91 -4.60 -7.68
C HIS A 9 -19.82 -4.12 -6.53
N ALA A 10 -19.39 -4.34 -5.28
CA ALA A 10 -20.15 -3.99 -4.10
C ALA A 10 -20.37 -2.47 -3.96
N LEU A 11 -19.39 -1.64 -4.30
CA LEU A 11 -19.57 -0.17 -4.32
C LEU A 11 -20.62 0.28 -5.36
N LEU A 12 -20.77 -0.45 -6.46
CA LEU A 12 -21.72 -0.13 -7.52
C LEU A 12 -23.11 -0.72 -7.28
N THR A 13 -23.22 -1.87 -6.61
CA THR A 13 -24.50 -2.58 -6.45
C THR A 13 -25.08 -2.49 -5.03
N ALA A 14 -24.25 -2.47 -4.00
CA ALA A 14 -24.68 -2.48 -2.60
C ALA A 14 -23.64 -1.79 -1.66
N PRO A 15 -23.46 -0.46 -1.74
CA PRO A 15 -22.38 0.26 -1.07
C PRO A 15 -22.47 0.24 0.47
N LEU A 16 -23.63 -0.06 1.05
CA LEU A 16 -23.79 -0.23 2.50
C LEU A 16 -23.44 -1.64 3.00
N HIS A 17 -23.28 -2.61 2.08
CA HIS A 17 -23.01 -4.02 2.37
C HIS A 17 -21.70 -4.46 1.72
N VAL A 18 -20.70 -3.57 1.64
CA VAL A 18 -19.41 -3.83 0.97
C VAL A 18 -18.68 -5.03 1.57
N PHE A 19 -18.90 -5.30 2.86
CA PHE A 19 -18.27 -6.41 3.55
C PHE A 19 -19.02 -7.75 3.43
N ASP A 20 -20.23 -7.77 2.87
CA ASP A 20 -21.05 -8.99 2.75
C ASP A 20 -20.78 -9.67 1.42
N SER A 21 -19.71 -10.46 1.39
CA SER A 21 -19.31 -11.18 0.18
C SER A 21 -20.06 -12.49 -0.03
N ASN A 22 -20.11 -12.97 -1.28
CA ASN A 22 -20.65 -14.31 -1.57
C ASN A 22 -19.79 -15.45 -0.99
N THR A 23 -18.56 -15.15 -0.55
CA THR A 23 -17.71 -16.15 0.10
C THR A 23 -18.28 -16.45 1.49
N PHE A 24 -18.35 -17.73 1.85
CA PHE A 24 -18.86 -18.19 3.15
C PHE A 24 -20.33 -17.85 3.46
N TRP A 25 -21.18 -17.64 2.44
CA TRP A 25 -22.62 -17.46 2.66
C TRP A 25 -23.19 -18.59 3.55
N PRO A 26 -23.97 -18.28 4.62
CA PRO A 26 -24.62 -17.01 4.94
C PRO A 26 -23.91 -16.12 5.98
N LEU A 27 -22.60 -16.28 6.20
CA LEU A 27 -21.88 -15.47 7.18
C LEU A 27 -21.79 -14.00 6.71
N SER A 28 -22.20 -13.07 7.58
CA SER A 28 -22.04 -11.62 7.38
C SER A 28 -20.59 -11.18 7.53
N ASN A 29 -20.22 -10.07 6.89
CA ASN A 29 -18.87 -9.48 6.88
C ASN A 29 -17.78 -10.44 6.37
N SER A 30 -18.14 -11.42 5.55
CA SER A 30 -17.22 -12.43 5.04
C SER A 30 -16.07 -11.85 4.20
N TYR A 31 -16.22 -10.65 3.65
CA TYR A 31 -15.15 -9.94 2.96
C TYR A 31 -14.01 -9.51 3.89
N ALA A 32 -14.34 -9.21 5.15
CA ALA A 32 -13.36 -8.77 6.16
C ALA A 32 -12.46 -9.91 6.66
N PHE A 33 -12.79 -11.17 6.33
CA PHE A 33 -11.98 -12.33 6.71
C PHE A 33 -10.66 -12.41 5.93
N ASN A 34 -10.51 -11.63 4.87
CA ASN A 34 -9.31 -11.55 4.05
C ASN A 34 -8.89 -10.08 3.83
N ASP A 35 -7.72 -9.89 3.22
CA ASP A 35 -7.27 -8.57 2.79
C ASP A 35 -8.23 -8.01 1.74
N THR A 36 -8.95 -6.94 2.09
CA THR A 36 -10.08 -6.42 1.33
C THR A 36 -9.68 -5.71 0.04
N MET A 37 -8.42 -5.29 -0.11
CA MET A 37 -7.92 -4.58 -1.30
C MET A 37 -8.77 -3.36 -1.71
N LEU A 38 -9.53 -2.78 -0.78
CA LEU A 38 -10.46 -1.67 -1.03
C LEU A 38 -9.75 -0.42 -1.54
N GLY A 39 -8.47 -0.23 -1.18
CA GLY A 39 -7.64 0.85 -1.73
C GLY A 39 -7.47 0.80 -3.25
N TYR A 40 -7.73 -0.33 -3.89
CA TYR A 40 -7.78 -0.47 -5.36
C TYR A 40 -9.18 -0.42 -5.96
N ALA A 41 -10.22 -0.20 -5.16
CA ALA A 41 -11.59 -0.18 -5.65
C ALA A 41 -11.84 0.81 -6.81
N PRO A 42 -11.21 2.01 -6.88
CA PRO A 42 -11.34 2.88 -8.06
C PRO A 42 -10.81 2.24 -9.35
N MET A 43 -9.82 1.36 -9.25
CA MET A 43 -9.25 0.64 -10.39
C MET A 43 -10.22 -0.41 -10.95
N ALA A 44 -11.29 -0.75 -10.22
CA ALA A 44 -12.35 -1.62 -10.71
C ALA A 44 -13.08 -1.06 -11.93
N LEU A 45 -13.04 0.26 -12.14
CA LEU A 45 -13.64 0.95 -13.29
C LEU A 45 -12.81 0.81 -14.58
N LEU A 46 -11.55 0.38 -14.48
CA LEU A 46 -10.66 0.25 -15.64
C LEU A 46 -10.93 -1.04 -16.41
N GLY A 47 -10.90 -0.99 -17.75
CA GLY A 47 -10.94 -2.18 -18.61
C GLY A 47 -12.33 -2.79 -18.86
N GLY A 48 -13.42 -2.19 -18.37
CA GLY A 48 -14.80 -2.64 -18.64
C GLY A 48 -15.19 -3.96 -17.97
N GLY A 49 -16.31 -4.54 -18.40
CA GLY A 49 -16.85 -5.80 -17.85
C GLY A 49 -16.13 -7.06 -18.35
N GLY A 50 -16.40 -8.18 -17.68
CA GLY A 50 -15.95 -9.52 -18.12
C GLY A 50 -14.48 -9.85 -17.85
N MET A 51 -14.04 -11.00 -18.39
CA MET A 51 -12.72 -11.59 -18.12
C MET A 51 -11.57 -10.73 -18.67
N ALA A 52 -11.74 -10.13 -19.85
CA ALA A 52 -10.73 -9.27 -20.45
C ALA A 52 -10.44 -8.02 -19.59
N GLY A 53 -11.49 -7.35 -19.09
CA GLY A 53 -11.33 -6.23 -18.17
C GLY A 53 -10.67 -6.63 -16.86
N ALA A 54 -11.02 -7.80 -16.32
CA ALA A 54 -10.41 -8.30 -15.10
C ALA A 54 -8.90 -8.57 -15.28
N LEU A 55 -8.50 -9.09 -16.44
CA LEU A 55 -7.10 -9.34 -16.79
C LEU A 55 -6.31 -8.03 -16.94
N VAL A 56 -6.89 -7.01 -17.59
CA VAL A 56 -6.26 -5.68 -17.72
C VAL A 56 -6.04 -5.06 -16.34
N ARG A 57 -7.07 -5.03 -15.48
CA ARG A 57 -6.95 -4.51 -14.12
C ARG A 57 -5.85 -5.19 -13.32
N TYR A 58 -5.79 -6.52 -13.40
CA TYR A 58 -4.77 -7.29 -12.71
C TYR A 58 -3.36 -6.93 -13.19
N ASN A 59 -3.10 -6.96 -14.50
CA ASN A 59 -1.76 -6.66 -15.03
C ASN A 59 -1.33 -5.23 -14.71
N VAL A 60 -2.25 -4.26 -14.81
CA VAL A 60 -1.97 -2.87 -14.45
C VAL A 60 -1.64 -2.77 -12.96
N LEU A 61 -2.45 -3.35 -12.07
CA LEU A 61 -2.20 -3.34 -10.64
C LEU A 61 -0.89 -4.05 -10.27
N PHE A 62 -0.57 -5.15 -10.94
CA PHE A 62 0.65 -5.91 -10.72
C PHE A 62 1.91 -5.07 -11.03
N VAL A 63 1.91 -4.39 -12.18
CA VAL A 63 2.99 -3.48 -12.57
C VAL A 63 3.07 -2.29 -11.62
N LEU A 64 1.93 -1.69 -11.27
CA LEU A 64 1.88 -0.56 -10.35
C LEU A 64 2.34 -0.92 -8.93
N ALA A 65 2.02 -2.12 -8.44
CA ALA A 65 2.46 -2.58 -7.13
C ALA A 65 4.00 -2.69 -7.07
N HIS A 66 4.63 -3.26 -8.10
CA HIS A 66 6.09 -3.32 -8.20
C HIS A 66 6.72 -1.94 -8.37
N ALA A 67 6.15 -1.09 -9.22
CA ALA A 67 6.62 0.28 -9.40
C ALA A 67 6.55 1.08 -8.10
N LEU A 68 5.46 0.95 -7.35
CA LEU A 68 5.27 1.61 -6.06
C LEU A 68 6.24 1.06 -5.00
N ALA A 69 6.46 -0.27 -4.97
CA ALA A 69 7.46 -0.87 -4.10
C ALA A 69 8.86 -0.32 -4.36
N PHE A 70 9.25 -0.26 -5.63
CA PHE A 70 10.53 0.29 -6.05
C PHE A 70 10.64 1.77 -5.65
N ALA A 71 9.64 2.57 -6.00
CA ALA A 71 9.62 4.00 -5.70
C ALA A 71 9.65 4.28 -4.19
N GLY A 72 8.89 3.53 -3.40
CA GLY A 72 8.86 3.64 -1.95
C GLY A 72 10.22 3.28 -1.31
N GLY A 73 10.80 2.15 -1.71
CA GLY A 73 12.13 1.73 -1.25
C GLY A 73 13.22 2.74 -1.64
N TYR A 74 13.19 3.24 -2.88
CA TYR A 74 14.08 4.29 -3.37
C TYR A 74 13.92 5.59 -2.55
N ALA A 75 12.69 6.06 -2.35
CA ALA A 75 12.40 7.29 -1.63
C ALA A 75 12.89 7.21 -0.18
N LEU A 76 12.65 6.08 0.49
CA LEU A 76 13.11 5.86 1.85
C LEU A 76 14.64 5.83 1.94
N ALA A 77 15.31 5.10 1.05
CA ALA A 77 16.78 5.08 1.01
C ALA A 77 17.38 6.48 0.76
N ARG A 78 16.79 7.26 -0.15
CA ARG A 78 17.20 8.67 -0.36
C ARG A 78 16.99 9.50 0.90
N GLN A 79 15.88 9.28 1.61
CA GLN A 79 15.57 10.00 2.84
C GLN A 79 16.56 9.67 3.97
N LEU A 80 16.99 8.42 4.06
CA LEU A 80 17.99 7.92 5.01
C LEU A 80 19.43 8.32 4.65
N GLY A 81 19.65 8.97 3.50
CA GLY A 81 20.96 9.54 3.13
C GLY A 81 21.72 8.77 2.04
N SER A 82 21.17 7.70 1.49
CA SER A 82 21.81 7.00 0.36
C SER A 82 21.91 7.89 -0.87
N ARG A 83 23.03 7.81 -1.60
CA ARG A 83 23.17 8.43 -2.93
C ARG A 83 22.26 7.71 -3.93
N ALA A 84 21.98 8.36 -5.06
CA ALA A 84 21.12 7.82 -6.12
C ALA A 84 21.38 6.34 -6.48
N PRO A 85 22.63 5.89 -6.75
CA PRO A 85 22.88 4.49 -7.08
C PRO A 85 22.52 3.53 -5.94
N GLY A 86 22.89 3.85 -4.69
CA GLY A 86 22.54 3.02 -3.53
C GLY A 86 21.03 2.96 -3.30
N ALA A 87 20.31 4.07 -3.55
CA ALA A 87 18.86 4.09 -3.47
C ALA A 87 18.18 3.29 -4.60
N LEU A 88 18.75 3.28 -5.82
CA LEU A 88 18.27 2.43 -6.92
C LEU A 88 18.39 0.95 -6.56
N VAL A 89 19.54 0.55 -6.01
CA VAL A 89 19.77 -0.82 -5.54
C VAL A 89 18.82 -1.17 -4.40
N ALA A 90 18.61 -0.28 -3.43
CA ALA A 90 17.67 -0.50 -2.34
C ALA A 90 16.21 -0.64 -2.83
N GLY A 91 15.78 0.21 -3.77
CA GLY A 91 14.47 0.11 -4.41
C GLY A 91 14.30 -1.21 -5.16
N ALA A 92 15.30 -1.62 -5.94
CA ALA A 92 15.28 -2.88 -6.68
C ALA A 92 15.26 -4.10 -5.74
N ALA A 93 16.12 -4.11 -4.73
CA ALA A 93 16.17 -5.15 -3.72
C ALA A 93 14.85 -5.30 -2.96
N PHE A 94 14.19 -4.18 -2.64
CA PHE A 94 12.88 -4.21 -1.97
C PHE A 94 11.76 -4.68 -2.90
N ALA A 95 11.71 -4.20 -4.14
CA ALA A 95 10.64 -4.52 -5.09
C ALA A 95 10.73 -5.95 -5.61
N TYR A 96 11.93 -6.45 -5.88
CA TYR A 96 12.19 -7.73 -6.54
C TYR A 96 12.83 -8.75 -5.60
N ALA A 97 12.62 -8.62 -4.29
CA ALA A 97 13.08 -9.61 -3.31
C ALA A 97 12.51 -11.00 -3.66
N PRO A 98 13.31 -12.09 -3.63
CA PRO A 98 12.87 -13.42 -4.04
C PRO A 98 11.60 -13.90 -3.34
N TRP A 99 11.44 -13.59 -2.06
CA TRP A 99 10.24 -13.94 -1.30
C TRP A 99 8.97 -13.25 -1.83
N ARG A 100 9.07 -12.02 -2.36
CA ARG A 100 7.92 -11.33 -2.97
C ARG A 100 7.53 -11.96 -4.30
N LEU A 101 8.52 -12.30 -5.12
CA LEU A 101 8.31 -12.99 -6.40
C LEU A 101 7.68 -14.37 -6.20
N ALA A 102 8.00 -15.06 -5.09
CA ALA A 102 7.32 -16.31 -4.74
C ALA A 102 5.82 -16.13 -4.44
N HIS A 103 5.35 -14.91 -4.19
CA HIS A 103 3.96 -14.56 -3.90
C HIS A 103 3.29 -13.83 -5.09
N ASP A 104 3.74 -14.06 -6.32
CA ASP A 104 3.22 -13.39 -7.52
C ASP A 104 1.69 -13.52 -7.70
N GLY A 105 1.08 -14.59 -7.20
CA GLY A 105 -0.37 -14.79 -7.21
C GLY A 105 -1.14 -14.03 -6.12
N GLN A 106 -0.45 -13.44 -5.15
CA GLN A 106 -1.03 -12.79 -3.97
C GLN A 106 -0.77 -11.29 -4.00
N LEU A 107 -1.60 -10.59 -4.79
CA LEU A 107 -1.47 -9.15 -5.00
C LEU A 107 -1.53 -8.35 -3.69
N ASN A 108 -2.24 -8.84 -2.67
CA ASN A 108 -2.27 -8.26 -1.32
C ASN A 108 -0.87 -8.17 -0.68
N ILE A 109 -0.02 -9.20 -0.83
CA ILE A 109 1.35 -9.21 -0.30
C ILE A 109 2.26 -8.27 -1.10
N LEU A 110 2.11 -8.28 -2.43
CA LEU A 110 2.88 -7.41 -3.32
C LEU A 110 2.58 -5.92 -3.06
N SER A 111 1.37 -5.61 -2.61
CA SER A 111 0.86 -4.25 -2.36
C SER A 111 1.36 -3.62 -1.05
N SER A 112 2.61 -3.88 -0.67
CA SER A 112 3.28 -3.30 0.52
C SER A 112 4.15 -2.08 0.18
N GLY A 113 4.14 -1.62 -1.08
CA GLY A 113 4.99 -0.54 -1.56
C GLY A 113 4.72 0.84 -0.95
N ALA A 114 3.51 1.08 -0.44
CA ALA A 114 3.19 2.35 0.22
C ALA A 114 3.77 2.44 1.64
N ILE A 115 4.15 1.32 2.27
CA ILE A 115 4.82 1.32 3.59
C ILE A 115 6.11 2.17 3.59
N PRO A 116 7.14 1.83 2.78
CA PRO A 116 8.36 2.62 2.77
C PRO A 116 8.14 4.04 2.24
N LEU A 117 7.17 4.25 1.34
CA LEU A 117 6.81 5.58 0.87
C LEU A 117 6.24 6.45 2.00
N ALA A 118 5.28 5.94 2.78
CA ALA A 118 4.70 6.64 3.93
C ALA A 118 5.79 7.02 4.95
N LEU A 119 6.69 6.09 5.27
CA LEU A 119 7.82 6.35 6.16
C LEU A 119 8.74 7.44 5.60
N ALA A 120 9.06 7.41 4.31
CA ALA A 120 9.87 8.44 3.67
C ALA A 120 9.20 9.81 3.73
N MET A 121 7.89 9.88 3.48
CA MET A 121 7.11 11.11 3.54
C MET A 121 7.00 11.65 4.97
N LEU A 122 6.72 10.80 5.96
CA LEU A 122 6.67 11.19 7.37
C LEU A 122 8.04 11.66 7.87
N ALA A 123 9.12 10.95 7.56
CA ALA A 123 10.48 11.36 7.92
C ALA A 123 10.82 12.72 7.28
N ARG A 124 10.53 12.89 6.00
CA ARG A 124 10.73 14.16 5.29
C ARG A 124 9.90 15.30 5.88
N GLY A 125 8.64 15.03 6.22
CA GLY A 125 7.71 16.00 6.79
C GLY A 125 8.15 16.49 8.15
N HIS A 126 8.67 15.61 9.00
CA HIS A 126 9.25 15.96 10.30
C HIS A 126 10.70 16.46 10.21
N GLY A 127 11.23 16.74 9.01
CA GLY A 127 12.58 17.28 8.85
C GLY A 127 13.72 16.29 9.14
N TYR A 128 13.41 14.99 9.33
CA TYR A 128 14.43 13.94 9.45
C TYR A 128 14.99 13.59 8.09
N ALA A 129 16.31 13.71 7.94
CA ALA A 129 17.06 13.20 6.78
C ALA A 129 18.28 12.43 7.27
N GLY A 130 19.03 11.78 6.37
CA GLY A 130 20.20 10.96 6.72
C GLY A 130 21.32 11.63 7.56
N LYS A 131 21.22 12.93 7.87
CA LYS A 131 22.10 13.66 8.81
C LYS A 131 21.41 14.04 10.13
N GLY A 132 20.27 13.42 10.45
CA GLY A 132 19.47 13.69 11.65
C GLY A 132 18.29 14.65 11.43
N TYR A 133 17.71 15.10 12.55
CA TYR A 133 16.60 16.05 12.59
C TYR A 133 17.05 17.46 12.20
N ARG A 134 16.28 18.11 11.33
CA ARG A 134 16.51 19.50 10.91
C ARG A 134 15.21 20.30 11.01
N PRO A 135 15.05 21.17 12.03
CA PRO A 135 13.81 21.92 12.25
C PRO A 135 13.46 22.84 11.08
N ASP A 136 14.45 23.43 10.41
CA ASP A 136 14.24 24.33 9.25
C ASP A 136 13.66 23.61 8.00
N ARG A 137 13.59 22.28 8.02
CA ARG A 137 13.12 21.46 6.90
C ARG A 137 11.78 20.78 7.17
N VAL A 138 11.13 21.08 8.29
CA VAL A 138 9.79 20.58 8.59
C VAL A 138 8.82 21.07 7.53
N ARG A 139 8.07 20.14 6.93
CA ARG A 139 7.10 20.41 5.88
C ARG A 139 5.79 19.69 6.21
N PRO A 140 4.80 20.39 6.81
CA PRO A 140 3.55 19.78 7.25
C PRO A 140 2.80 19.02 6.16
N GLY A 141 2.86 19.50 4.90
CA GLY A 141 2.21 18.81 3.77
C GLY A 141 2.71 17.38 3.53
N TRP A 142 4.00 17.10 3.80
CA TRP A 142 4.54 15.74 3.70
C TRP A 142 4.12 14.85 4.87
N ILE A 143 3.83 15.43 6.03
CA ILE A 143 3.27 14.71 7.19
C ILE A 143 1.86 14.24 6.86
N VAL A 144 1.00 15.16 6.41
CA VAL A 144 -0.37 14.85 5.99
C VAL A 144 -0.35 13.82 4.87
N GLY A 145 0.47 14.03 3.84
CA GLY A 145 0.62 13.07 2.75
C GLY A 145 1.10 11.69 3.21
N GLY A 146 2.05 11.62 4.14
CA GLY A 146 2.53 10.36 4.71
C GLY A 146 1.45 9.60 5.46
N TRP A 147 0.63 10.29 6.26
CA TRP A 147 -0.52 9.69 6.92
C TRP A 147 -1.61 9.25 5.95
N LEU A 148 -1.89 10.02 4.89
CA LEU A 148 -2.84 9.62 3.85
C LEU A 148 -2.38 8.35 3.12
N VAL A 149 -1.08 8.24 2.81
CA VAL A 149 -0.50 7.03 2.18
C VAL A 149 -0.55 5.85 3.15
N ALA A 150 -0.28 6.06 4.44
CA ALA A 150 -0.41 5.02 5.46
C ALA A 150 -1.86 4.55 5.60
N ALA A 151 -2.83 5.47 5.66
CA ALA A 151 -4.25 5.14 5.70
C ALA A 151 -4.68 4.36 4.46
N TRP A 152 -4.25 4.78 3.27
CA TRP A 152 -4.50 4.05 2.03
C TRP A 152 -3.89 2.64 2.06
N GLN A 153 -2.66 2.47 2.54
CA GLN A 153 -2.02 1.16 2.69
C GLN A 153 -2.82 0.22 3.61
N VAL A 154 -3.44 0.74 4.67
CA VAL A 154 -4.31 -0.05 5.56
C VAL A 154 -5.54 -0.58 4.83
N THR A 155 -6.11 0.19 3.90
CA THR A 155 -7.26 -0.25 3.10
C THR A 155 -6.93 -1.36 2.09
N LEU A 156 -5.65 -1.62 1.80
CA LEU A 156 -5.23 -2.67 0.87
C LEU A 156 -5.20 -4.05 1.51
N GLY A 157 -4.93 -4.12 2.80
CA GLY A 157 -4.89 -5.37 3.54
C GLY A 157 -4.71 -5.13 5.03
N PHE A 158 -5.46 -5.87 5.84
CA PHE A 158 -5.41 -5.76 7.28
C PHE A 158 -4.08 -6.27 7.82
N SER A 159 -3.50 -7.33 7.25
CA SER A 159 -2.27 -7.92 7.78
C SER A 159 -1.08 -6.94 7.71
N LEU A 160 -0.83 -6.39 6.51
CA LEU A 160 0.22 -5.39 6.30
C LEU A 160 -0.15 -4.03 6.90
N GLY A 161 -1.42 -3.65 6.81
CA GLY A 161 -1.94 -2.39 7.34
C GLY A 161 -1.82 -2.29 8.86
N LEU A 162 -2.27 -3.32 9.59
CA LEU A 162 -2.14 -3.39 11.05
C LEU A 162 -0.68 -3.38 11.47
N SER A 163 0.18 -4.12 10.78
CA SER A 163 1.63 -4.13 11.07
C SER A 163 2.22 -2.71 10.95
N LEU A 164 1.85 -1.96 9.90
CA LEU A 164 2.24 -0.55 9.76
C LEU A 164 1.65 0.32 10.87
N ALA A 165 0.37 0.14 11.21
CA ALA A 165 -0.29 0.92 12.26
C ALA A 165 0.39 0.73 13.63
N TYR A 166 0.73 -0.52 13.99
CA TYR A 166 1.49 -0.81 15.20
C TYR A 166 2.87 -0.17 15.19
N LEU A 167 3.59 -0.24 14.06
CA LEU A 167 4.88 0.43 13.92
C LEU A 167 4.76 1.95 14.16
N LEU A 168 3.79 2.60 13.51
CA LEU A 168 3.56 4.04 13.67
C LEU A 168 3.14 4.40 15.10
N LEU A 169 2.32 3.57 15.75
CA LEU A 169 1.93 3.76 17.14
C LEU A 169 3.13 3.69 18.08
N ILE A 170 4.00 2.69 17.91
CA ILE A 170 5.22 2.55 18.71
C ILE A 170 6.15 3.75 18.51
N VAL A 171 6.37 4.16 17.27
CA VAL A 171 7.24 5.29 16.94
C VAL A 171 6.70 6.61 17.50
N THR A 172 5.39 6.83 17.41
CA THR A 172 4.75 8.04 17.95
C THR A 172 4.74 8.05 19.48
N ALA A 173 4.46 6.90 20.12
CA ALA A 173 4.51 6.77 21.57
C ALA A 173 5.93 6.96 22.14
N ALA A 174 6.96 6.48 21.43
CA ALA A 174 8.36 6.68 21.81
C ALA A 174 8.86 8.13 21.61
N ALA A 175 8.13 8.94 20.85
CA ALA A 175 8.47 10.33 20.57
C ALA A 175 7.68 11.36 21.41
N ALA A 176 6.71 10.89 22.21
CA ALA A 176 5.90 11.69 23.12
C ALA A 176 6.54 11.78 24.52
#